data_AF-A0A970PCD3-F1
#
_entry.id   AF-A0A970PCD3-F1
#
_cell.length_a   1.000
_cell.length_b   1.000
_cell.length_c   1.000
_cell.angle_alpha   90.00
_cell.angle_beta   90.00
_cell.angle_gamma   90.00
#
_symmetry.space_group_name_H-M   'P 1'
#
loop_
_entity.id
_entity.type
_entity.pdbx_description
1 polymer ?
#
loop_
_entity_poly.entity_id
_entity_poly.type
_entity_poly.pdbx_seq_one_letter_code
_entity_poly.pdbx_strand_id
1 'polypeptide(L)'
;MTVEEGHFVGVDVGGTKILALAVTAAGEILGRKKSQTVHDGTPMVDQISAAIDAVLEKAELTIEQVAGIGVAMPGSVDSSTGYLGTVPNMEIDDYHLVDTLRERYPVPVEIGNDVNLGTLAECWLGAGRGAQTVVGMFVGTGIGGGVVVDGRLHTGSEDLAGEIGHMVLMVDGPECGCGNLGCFEAVASRTAMEKAIRQGIADGRISTILELSGGDRIKSGAIEDALDAGDELVTEVMSKAAHVLAQGILTIRHLLNPDMVILGGGVIEACEDFLVPLIKDDVRQSKMKGSRDSLQIAVSQLGDDAVALGAAALAEATVSDLPVYAMSQPSVGPEEGPPEYPTIDAVEFGSVTVGGERWEKDIHIRADGRVKKRKKKWAREEYGTSHVVGPREIAKALKKGGEMLIIGEGFDCMVELADEGREMLEQRGVQWQILPTPAAVEVWNGAEGSKALILHVTC
;
A
#
# COMPACT_ATOMS: atom_id res chain seq x y z
N MET A 1 -15.10 30.25 -4.66
CA MET A 1 -15.07 29.42 -3.44
C MET A 1 -13.72 29.65 -2.77
N THR A 2 -13.68 29.78 -1.45
CA THR A 2 -12.43 29.65 -0.71
C THR A 2 -11.95 28.21 -0.84
N VAL A 3 -10.63 27.98 -0.89
CA VAL A 3 -10.04 26.63 -1.03
C VAL A 3 -10.55 25.68 0.07
N GLU A 4 -10.83 26.21 1.27
CA GLU A 4 -11.42 25.47 2.41
C GLU A 4 -12.81 24.84 2.14
N GLU A 5 -13.53 25.26 1.09
CA GLU A 5 -14.82 24.67 0.67
C GLU A 5 -14.75 23.98 -0.71
N GLY A 6 -13.55 23.88 -1.30
CA GLY A 6 -13.34 23.29 -2.63
C GLY A 6 -13.30 21.76 -2.61
N HIS A 7 -13.92 21.12 -3.61
CA HIS A 7 -13.72 19.70 -3.90
C HIS A 7 -12.65 19.51 -4.97
N PHE A 8 -11.97 18.38 -4.97
CA PHE A 8 -10.95 18.04 -5.95
C PHE A 8 -11.26 16.72 -6.62
N VAL A 9 -10.85 16.57 -7.87
CA VAL A 9 -10.90 15.28 -8.57
C VAL A 9 -9.48 14.81 -8.81
N GLY A 10 -9.19 13.57 -8.43
CA GLY A 10 -7.94 12.91 -8.72
C GLY A 10 -8.15 11.69 -9.60
N VAL A 11 -7.38 11.55 -10.68
CA VAL A 11 -7.49 10.45 -11.63
C VAL A 11 -6.18 9.69 -11.72
N ASP A 12 -6.19 8.39 -11.41
CA ASP A 12 -5.09 7.44 -11.67
C ASP A 12 -5.34 6.72 -12.98
N VAL A 13 -4.50 6.96 -13.98
CA VAL A 13 -4.60 6.37 -15.32
C VAL A 13 -3.54 5.28 -15.46
N GLY A 14 -3.95 4.02 -15.40
CA GLY A 14 -3.08 2.88 -15.69
C GLY A 14 -3.36 2.25 -17.05
N GLY A 15 -2.44 1.41 -17.53
CA GLY A 15 -2.63 0.67 -18.79
C GLY A 15 -3.78 -0.36 -18.77
N THR A 16 -4.35 -0.66 -17.61
CA THR A 16 -5.47 -1.63 -17.46
C THR A 16 -6.72 -1.04 -16.83
N LYS A 17 -6.58 -0.03 -15.97
CA LYS A 17 -7.68 0.60 -15.24
C LYS A 17 -7.48 2.12 -15.20
N ILE A 18 -8.58 2.86 -15.16
CA ILE A 18 -8.64 4.26 -14.76
C ILE A 18 -9.43 4.33 -13.45
N LEU A 19 -8.89 4.98 -12.44
CA LEU A 19 -9.54 5.22 -11.15
C LEU A 19 -9.68 6.72 -10.93
N ALA A 20 -10.91 7.22 -10.87
CA ALA A 20 -11.22 8.60 -10.50
C ALA A 20 -11.82 8.64 -9.09
N LEU A 21 -11.37 9.61 -8.30
CA LEU A 21 -11.87 9.95 -6.98
C LEU A 21 -12.30 11.41 -6.96
N ALA A 22 -13.47 11.69 -6.40
CA ALA A 22 -13.86 13.04 -6.00
C ALA A 22 -13.68 13.14 -4.48
N VAL A 23 -12.97 14.17 -4.02
CA VAL A 23 -12.58 14.34 -2.61
C VAL A 23 -12.84 15.74 -2.10
N THR A 24 -12.99 15.89 -0.79
CA THR A 24 -12.94 17.19 -0.12
C THR A 24 -11.50 17.70 -0.01
N ALA A 25 -11.30 18.97 0.34
CA ALA A 25 -9.98 19.52 0.70
C ALA A 25 -9.32 18.83 1.91
N ALA A 26 -10.05 18.04 2.68
CA ALA A 26 -9.50 17.22 3.77
C ALA A 26 -9.10 15.80 3.31
N GLY A 27 -9.32 15.47 2.03
CA GLY A 27 -9.04 14.16 1.44
C GLY A 27 -10.13 13.11 1.68
N GLU A 28 -11.31 13.50 2.16
CA GLU A 28 -12.45 12.57 2.31
C GLU A 28 -13.00 12.21 0.93
N ILE A 29 -13.15 10.91 0.64
CA ILE A 29 -13.65 10.42 -0.65
C ILE A 29 -15.18 10.50 -0.69
N LEU A 30 -15.68 11.38 -1.56
CA LEU A 30 -17.12 11.56 -1.82
C LEU A 30 -17.63 10.67 -2.95
N GLY A 31 -16.76 10.35 -3.91
CA GLY A 31 -17.11 9.54 -5.08
C GLY A 31 -15.96 8.70 -5.56
N ARG A 32 -16.27 7.48 -6.04
CA ARG A 32 -15.28 6.55 -6.61
C ARG A 32 -15.77 5.94 -7.91
N LYS A 33 -14.98 6.08 -8.97
CA LYS A 33 -15.23 5.44 -10.26
C LYS A 33 -13.98 4.69 -10.72
N LYS A 34 -14.13 3.37 -10.90
CA LYS A 34 -13.13 2.52 -11.56
C LYS A 34 -13.67 2.08 -12.91
N SER A 35 -12.87 2.25 -13.95
CA SER A 35 -13.16 1.88 -15.33
C SER A 35 -12.01 1.04 -15.88
N GLN A 36 -12.29 0.20 -16.87
CA GLN A 36 -11.24 -0.48 -17.63
C GLN A 36 -10.65 0.49 -18.65
N THR A 37 -9.33 0.49 -18.79
CA THR A 37 -8.65 1.22 -19.88
C THR A 37 -8.86 0.44 -21.18
N VAL A 38 -9.49 1.06 -22.17
CA VAL A 38 -9.75 0.45 -23.48
C VAL A 38 -8.68 0.85 -24.49
N HIS A 39 -8.27 -0.10 -25.31
CA HIS A 39 -7.23 0.04 -26.34
C HIS A 39 -7.83 -0.26 -27.73
N ASP A 40 -8.98 0.36 -28.02
CA ASP A 40 -9.75 0.16 -29.26
C ASP A 40 -9.68 1.37 -30.22
N GLY A 41 -8.76 2.31 -29.94
CA GLY A 41 -8.62 3.57 -30.65
C GLY A 41 -9.41 4.74 -30.02
N THR A 42 -10.18 4.51 -28.96
CA THR A 42 -10.80 5.60 -28.20
C THR A 42 -9.72 6.50 -27.55
N PRO A 43 -9.71 7.82 -27.80
CA PRO A 43 -8.73 8.72 -27.24
C PRO A 43 -8.66 8.65 -25.71
N MET A 44 -7.46 8.67 -25.14
CA MET A 44 -7.25 8.58 -23.70
C MET A 44 -7.95 9.73 -22.96
N VAL A 45 -7.95 10.94 -23.54
CA VAL A 45 -8.64 12.11 -22.99
C VAL A 45 -10.14 11.88 -22.82
N ASP A 46 -10.79 11.17 -23.74
CA ASP A 46 -12.22 10.86 -23.65
C ASP A 46 -12.51 9.86 -22.54
N GLN A 47 -11.63 8.86 -22.37
CA GLN A 47 -11.75 7.88 -21.29
C GLN A 47 -11.55 8.52 -19.90
N ILE A 48 -10.57 9.42 -19.79
CA ILE A 48 -10.32 10.21 -18.56
C ILE A 48 -11.51 11.12 -18.28
N SER A 49 -12.01 11.84 -19.28
CA SER A 49 -13.16 12.73 -19.13
C SER A 49 -14.42 11.97 -18.70
N ALA A 50 -14.67 10.80 -19.30
CA ALA A 50 -15.78 9.94 -18.89
C ALA A 50 -15.64 9.44 -17.44
N ALA A 51 -14.42 9.21 -16.96
CA ALA A 51 -14.18 8.84 -15.57
C ALA A 51 -14.42 10.02 -14.61
N ILE A 52 -14.01 11.24 -15.00
CA ILE A 52 -14.27 12.49 -14.27
C ILE A 52 -15.77 12.75 -14.18
N ASP A 53 -16.48 12.77 -15.31
CA ASP A 53 -17.92 13.04 -15.36
C ASP A 53 -18.70 12.04 -14.50
N ALA A 54 -18.32 10.75 -14.56
CA ALA A 54 -18.96 9.70 -13.77
C ALA A 54 -18.62 9.75 -12.27
N VAL A 55 -17.46 10.27 -11.86
CA VAL A 55 -17.15 10.41 -10.43
C VAL A 55 -17.87 11.63 -9.83
N LEU A 56 -18.04 12.70 -10.60
CA LEU A 56 -18.83 13.87 -10.21
C LEU A 56 -20.30 13.51 -10.03
N GLU A 57 -20.88 12.74 -10.96
CA GLU A 57 -22.25 12.22 -10.82
C GLU A 57 -22.41 11.39 -9.54
N LYS A 58 -21.46 10.49 -9.25
CA LYS A 58 -21.49 9.66 -8.04
C LYS A 58 -21.33 10.45 -6.74
N ALA A 59 -20.58 11.54 -6.77
CA ALA A 59 -20.38 12.42 -5.63
C ALA A 59 -21.49 13.48 -5.49
N GLU A 60 -22.47 13.49 -6.41
CA GLU A 60 -23.52 14.50 -6.49
C GLU A 60 -22.96 15.93 -6.59
N LEU A 61 -21.82 16.10 -7.28
CA LEU A 61 -21.14 17.37 -7.48
C LEU A 61 -21.33 17.89 -8.90
N THR A 62 -21.43 19.21 -9.03
CA THR A 62 -21.26 19.90 -10.31
C THR A 62 -19.82 20.37 -10.48
N ILE A 63 -19.39 20.62 -11.72
CA ILE A 63 -18.02 21.09 -12.00
C ILE A 63 -17.71 22.44 -11.33
N GLU A 64 -18.71 23.28 -11.09
CA GLU A 64 -18.56 24.57 -10.40
C GLU A 64 -18.20 24.42 -8.92
N GLN A 65 -18.44 23.24 -8.32
CA GLN A 65 -18.06 22.91 -6.95
C GLN A 65 -16.66 22.30 -6.84
N VAL A 66 -16.02 22.03 -7.99
CA VAL A 66 -14.66 21.50 -8.07
C VAL A 66 -13.68 22.65 -8.19
N ALA A 67 -12.67 22.67 -7.33
CA ALA A 67 -11.63 23.68 -7.32
C ALA A 67 -10.44 23.33 -8.23
N GLY A 68 -10.21 22.03 -8.51
CA GLY A 68 -9.17 21.57 -9.42
C GLY A 68 -9.25 20.07 -9.71
N ILE A 69 -8.61 19.67 -10.81
CA ILE A 69 -8.51 18.28 -11.27
C ILE A 69 -7.03 17.92 -11.38
N GLY A 70 -6.64 16.79 -10.81
CA GLY A 70 -5.32 16.21 -11.01
C GLY A 70 -5.39 14.89 -11.76
N VAL A 71 -4.43 14.66 -12.64
CA VAL A 71 -4.29 13.41 -13.40
C VAL A 71 -2.91 12.81 -13.17
N ALA A 72 -2.87 11.57 -12.73
CA ALA A 72 -1.67 10.77 -12.62
C ALA A 72 -1.51 9.88 -13.84
N MET A 73 -0.31 9.91 -14.43
CA MET A 73 0.06 9.11 -15.58
C MET A 73 1.37 8.35 -15.33
N PRO A 74 1.51 7.13 -15.85
CA PRO A 74 2.79 6.43 -15.84
C PRO A 74 3.75 7.07 -16.85
N GLY A 75 5.06 6.96 -16.57
CA GLY A 75 6.12 7.49 -17.43
C GLY A 75 6.47 8.95 -17.13
N SER A 76 7.29 9.54 -18.01
CA SER A 76 7.75 10.92 -17.89
C SER A 76 6.68 11.90 -18.36
N VAL A 77 6.34 12.86 -17.51
CA VAL A 77 5.33 13.90 -17.77
C VAL A 77 6.06 15.24 -17.72
N ASP A 78 5.96 16.05 -18.78
CA ASP A 78 6.33 17.46 -18.71
C ASP A 78 5.13 18.23 -18.17
N SER A 79 5.18 18.58 -16.88
CA SER A 79 4.11 19.29 -16.20
C SER A 79 3.91 20.72 -16.71
N SER A 80 4.95 21.32 -17.30
CA SER A 80 4.90 22.70 -17.80
C SER A 80 4.13 22.83 -19.11
N THR A 81 4.27 21.84 -19.98
CA THR A 81 3.59 21.80 -21.29
C THR A 81 2.38 20.87 -21.29
N GLY A 82 2.25 19.99 -20.29
CA GLY A 82 1.28 18.90 -20.28
C GLY A 82 1.62 17.77 -21.26
N TYR A 83 2.84 17.79 -21.84
CA TYR A 83 3.30 16.81 -22.80
C TYR A 83 3.62 15.48 -22.10
N LEU A 84 3.05 14.40 -22.64
CA LEU A 84 3.39 13.05 -22.23
C LEU A 84 4.57 12.55 -23.06
N GLY A 85 5.64 12.15 -22.37
CA GLY A 85 6.75 11.46 -23.01
C GLY A 85 6.39 10.02 -23.37
N THR A 86 7.34 9.10 -23.24
CA THR A 86 7.05 7.68 -23.46
C THR A 86 6.23 7.13 -22.29
N VAL A 87 5.01 6.69 -22.57
CA VAL A 87 4.14 6.04 -21.57
C VAL A 87 4.26 4.52 -21.72
N PRO A 88 4.81 3.80 -20.72
CA PRO A 88 5.01 2.35 -20.84
C PRO A 88 3.68 1.60 -21.01
N ASN A 89 3.60 0.75 -22.03
CA ASN A 89 2.45 -0.12 -22.32
C ASN A 89 1.14 0.62 -22.69
N MET A 90 1.23 1.86 -23.19
CA MET A 90 0.07 2.61 -23.70
C MET A 90 0.44 3.32 -25.01
N GLU A 91 -0.36 3.13 -26.06
CA GLU A 91 -0.24 3.91 -27.30
C GLU A 91 -1.04 5.20 -27.12
N ILE A 92 -0.37 6.26 -26.65
CA ILE A 92 -0.98 7.58 -26.49
C ILE A 92 -0.48 8.46 -27.64
N ASP A 93 -1.31 8.64 -28.66
CA ASP A 93 -1.06 9.58 -29.75
C ASP A 93 -1.40 11.04 -29.37
N ASP A 94 -1.96 11.25 -28.17
CA ASP A 94 -2.50 12.53 -27.71
C ASP A 94 -1.52 13.29 -26.81
N TYR A 95 -0.57 13.97 -27.44
CA TYR A 95 0.43 14.82 -26.79
C TYR A 95 -0.15 16.12 -26.19
N HIS A 96 -1.46 16.38 -26.37
CA HIS A 96 -2.17 17.58 -25.89
C HIS A 96 -3.27 17.23 -24.87
N LEU A 97 -3.11 16.12 -24.15
CA LEU A 97 -4.07 15.64 -23.15
C LEU A 97 -4.50 16.75 -22.17
N VAL A 98 -3.55 17.50 -21.61
CA VAL A 98 -3.84 18.52 -20.60
C VAL A 98 -4.59 19.71 -21.20
N ASP A 99 -4.18 20.18 -22.37
CA ASP A 99 -4.86 21.29 -23.06
C ASP A 99 -6.32 20.93 -23.35
N THR A 100 -6.55 19.72 -23.85
CA THR A 100 -7.89 19.22 -24.16
C THR A 100 -8.76 19.09 -22.89
N LEU A 101 -8.18 18.63 -21.78
CA LEU A 101 -8.88 18.60 -20.49
C LEU A 101 -9.20 20.02 -19.97
N ARG A 102 -8.28 20.98 -20.14
CA ARG A 102 -8.50 22.39 -19.76
C ARG A 102 -9.56 23.09 -20.60
N GLU A 103 -9.73 22.69 -21.87
CA GLU A 103 -10.83 23.17 -22.71
C GLU A 103 -12.19 22.61 -22.26
N ARG A 104 -12.21 21.36 -21.77
CA ARG A 104 -13.44 20.68 -21.35
C ARG A 104 -13.90 21.05 -19.94
N TYR A 105 -12.95 21.29 -19.03
CA TYR A 105 -13.22 21.58 -17.63
C TYR A 105 -12.73 22.99 -17.28
N PRO A 106 -13.62 23.93 -16.90
CA PRO A 106 -13.27 25.32 -16.61
C PRO A 106 -12.65 25.49 -15.21
N VAL A 107 -11.74 24.59 -14.83
CA VAL A 107 -11.02 24.55 -13.54
C VAL A 107 -9.54 24.22 -13.81
N PRO A 108 -8.61 24.55 -12.90
CA PRO A 108 -7.22 24.11 -13.01
C PRO A 108 -7.12 22.59 -13.20
N VAL A 109 -6.32 22.19 -14.21
CA VAL A 109 -6.01 20.78 -14.49
C VAL A 109 -4.49 20.62 -14.41
N GLU A 110 -4.07 19.73 -13.52
CA GLU A 110 -2.68 19.39 -13.26
C GLU A 110 -2.41 17.93 -13.62
N ILE A 111 -1.17 17.65 -14.01
CA ILE A 111 -0.73 16.31 -14.38
C ILE A 111 0.59 15.97 -13.70
N GLY A 112 0.78 14.71 -13.33
CA GLY A 112 2.04 14.27 -12.73
C GLY A 112 2.29 12.77 -12.88
N ASN A 113 3.52 12.37 -12.61
CA ASN A 113 3.92 10.97 -12.57
C ASN A 113 3.20 10.23 -11.42
N ASP A 114 2.73 9.02 -11.68
CA ASP A 114 1.99 8.17 -10.73
C ASP A 114 2.69 7.92 -9.40
N VAL A 115 3.99 7.62 -9.41
CA VAL A 115 4.77 7.34 -8.19
C VAL A 115 5.06 8.63 -7.39
N ASN A 116 5.34 9.72 -8.10
CA ASN A 116 5.45 11.05 -7.49
C ASN A 116 4.17 11.42 -6.74
N LEU A 117 3.02 11.24 -7.40
CA LEU A 117 1.73 11.56 -6.82
C LEU A 117 1.34 10.59 -5.69
N GLY A 118 1.62 9.30 -5.81
CA GLY A 118 1.45 8.35 -4.71
C GLY A 118 2.28 8.74 -3.48
N THR A 119 3.49 9.25 -3.67
CA THR A 119 4.33 9.79 -2.58
C THR A 119 3.70 11.04 -1.96
N LEU A 120 3.20 11.96 -2.79
CA LEU A 120 2.52 13.18 -2.35
C LEU A 120 1.29 12.87 -1.49
N ALA A 121 0.50 11.87 -1.90
CA ALA A 121 -0.66 11.39 -1.16
C ALA A 121 -0.27 10.88 0.24
N GLU A 122 0.80 10.10 0.33
CA GLU A 122 1.28 9.59 1.61
C GLU A 122 1.77 10.72 2.53
N CYS A 123 2.29 11.82 1.98
CA CYS A 123 2.65 13.01 2.76
C CYS A 123 1.41 13.77 3.27
N TRP A 124 0.33 13.78 2.48
CA TRP A 124 -0.91 14.48 2.82
C TRP A 124 -1.81 13.68 3.78
N LEU A 125 -2.09 12.41 3.48
CA LEU A 125 -3.09 11.59 4.16
C LEU A 125 -2.52 10.32 4.82
N GLY A 126 -1.29 9.92 4.47
CA GLY A 126 -0.73 8.61 4.83
C GLY A 126 0.44 8.66 5.82
N ALA A 127 1.40 7.77 5.60
CA ALA A 127 2.52 7.55 6.53
C ALA A 127 3.47 8.75 6.67
N GLY A 128 3.53 9.63 5.66
CA GLY A 128 4.42 10.78 5.60
C GLY A 128 3.90 12.04 6.29
N ARG A 129 2.73 11.97 6.92
CA ARG A 129 2.12 13.12 7.59
C ARG A 129 3.05 13.77 8.61
N GLY A 130 3.20 15.08 8.49
CA GLY A 130 4.04 15.90 9.37
C GLY A 130 5.55 15.84 9.08
N ALA A 131 6.00 14.99 8.15
CA ALA A 131 7.38 15.01 7.68
C ALA A 131 7.58 16.12 6.63
N GLN A 132 8.75 16.75 6.64
CA GLN A 132 9.06 17.84 5.71
C GLN A 132 9.72 17.31 4.44
N THR A 133 10.68 16.39 4.62
CA THR A 133 11.37 15.72 3.52
C THR A 133 11.07 14.23 3.53
N VAL A 134 10.39 13.76 2.49
CA VAL A 134 9.93 12.38 2.34
C VAL A 134 10.41 11.81 1.01
N VAL A 135 10.87 10.56 1.04
CA VAL A 135 11.12 9.78 -0.17
C VAL A 135 10.22 8.56 -0.19
N GLY A 136 9.36 8.47 -1.19
CA GLY A 136 8.61 7.25 -1.51
C GLY A 136 9.49 6.30 -2.29
N MET A 137 9.46 5.01 -1.94
CA MET A 137 10.10 3.93 -2.69
C MET A 137 9.10 2.79 -2.88
N PHE A 138 8.63 2.64 -4.12
CA PHE A 138 7.58 1.69 -4.47
C PHE A 138 8.16 0.52 -5.25
N VAL A 139 8.23 -0.64 -4.61
CA VAL A 139 8.83 -1.86 -5.16
C VAL A 139 7.73 -2.74 -5.75
N GLY A 140 7.71 -2.81 -7.07
CA GLY A 140 6.74 -3.57 -7.85
C GLY A 140 7.42 -4.29 -9.00
N THR A 141 6.79 -4.26 -10.19
CA THR A 141 7.45 -4.75 -11.41
C THR A 141 8.80 -4.08 -11.65
N GLY A 142 8.84 -2.76 -11.39
CA GLY A 142 10.05 -1.95 -11.31
C GLY A 142 10.31 -1.43 -9.90
N ILE A 143 11.17 -0.41 -9.79
CA ILE A 143 11.31 0.41 -8.58
C ILE A 143 11.03 1.86 -8.95
N GLY A 144 9.91 2.39 -8.48
CA GLY A 144 9.59 3.80 -8.61
C GLY A 144 9.98 4.57 -7.35
N GLY A 145 10.22 5.87 -7.50
CA GLY A 145 10.34 6.77 -6.35
C GLY A 145 9.64 8.09 -6.56
N GLY A 146 9.45 8.79 -5.45
CA GLY A 146 9.01 10.18 -5.44
C GLY A 146 9.67 10.92 -4.30
N VAL A 147 9.89 12.22 -4.49
CA VAL A 147 10.60 13.06 -3.51
C VAL A 147 9.74 14.27 -3.19
N VAL A 148 9.50 14.49 -1.90
CA VAL A 148 8.84 15.67 -1.37
C VAL A 148 9.84 16.39 -0.47
N VAL A 149 10.05 17.69 -0.69
CA VAL A 149 10.97 18.55 0.08
C VAL A 149 10.19 19.77 0.54
N ASP A 150 10.30 20.10 1.83
CA ASP A 150 9.52 21.17 2.46
C ASP A 150 8.01 21.06 2.13
N GLY A 151 7.49 19.83 2.12
CA GLY A 151 6.09 19.54 1.82
C GLY A 151 5.67 19.85 0.38
N ARG A 152 6.61 20.06 -0.54
CA ARG A 152 6.32 20.26 -1.96
C ARG A 152 6.93 19.14 -2.78
N LEU A 153 6.21 18.69 -3.80
CA LEU A 153 6.72 17.71 -4.74
C LEU A 153 7.98 18.26 -5.42
N HIS A 154 9.08 17.51 -5.36
CA HIS A 154 10.32 17.86 -6.01
C HIS A 154 10.43 17.12 -7.34
N THR A 155 10.17 17.81 -8.45
CA THR A 155 10.15 17.23 -9.80
C THR A 155 11.45 17.46 -10.57
N GLY A 156 12.29 18.42 -10.15
CA GLY A 156 13.56 18.72 -10.82
C GLY A 156 13.39 19.61 -12.05
N SER A 157 14.43 19.75 -12.88
CA SER A 157 14.41 20.69 -14.01
C SER A 157 13.65 20.19 -15.23
N GLU A 158 13.44 18.89 -15.34
CA GLU A 158 12.78 18.22 -16.47
C GLU A 158 11.71 17.22 -15.97
N ASP A 159 11.21 17.40 -14.75
CA ASP A 159 10.21 16.51 -14.13
C ASP A 159 10.65 15.04 -13.98
N LEU A 160 11.97 14.80 -13.91
CA LEU A 160 12.60 13.48 -13.75
C LEU A 160 13.22 13.23 -12.36
N ALA A 161 13.05 14.14 -11.41
CA ALA A 161 13.48 13.88 -10.04
C ALA A 161 12.60 12.79 -9.41
N GLY A 162 13.23 11.91 -8.61
CA GLY A 162 12.55 10.76 -8.00
C GLY A 162 12.68 9.45 -8.77
N GLU A 163 13.34 9.45 -9.93
CA GLU A 163 13.69 8.24 -10.72
C GLU A 163 14.77 7.36 -10.05
N ILE A 164 14.58 7.03 -8.77
CA ILE A 164 15.53 6.28 -7.93
C ILE A 164 15.77 4.87 -8.45
N GLY A 165 14.81 4.29 -9.18
CA GLY A 165 14.95 2.99 -9.84
C GLY A 165 16.11 2.94 -10.83
N HIS A 166 16.49 4.09 -11.39
CA HIS A 166 17.56 4.20 -12.36
C HIS A 166 18.92 4.61 -11.77
N MET A 167 19.01 4.83 -10.46
CA MET A 167 20.29 5.00 -9.76
C MET A 167 21.16 3.75 -9.93
N VAL A 168 22.42 3.91 -10.34
CA VAL A 168 23.36 2.78 -10.47
C VAL A 168 23.83 2.36 -9.08
N LEU A 169 23.36 1.20 -8.61
CA LEU A 169 23.80 0.60 -7.33
C LEU A 169 24.85 -0.49 -7.51
N MET A 170 24.96 -1.05 -8.71
CA MET A 170 25.93 -2.09 -9.03
C MET A 170 26.66 -1.72 -10.33
N VAL A 171 27.85 -1.14 -10.22
CA VAL A 171 28.67 -0.85 -11.41
C VAL A 171 28.90 -2.15 -12.20
N ASP A 172 28.73 -2.07 -13.52
CA ASP A 172 28.79 -3.23 -14.44
C ASP A 172 27.78 -4.35 -14.11
N GLY A 173 26.67 -3.99 -13.44
CA GLY A 173 25.58 -4.88 -13.07
C GLY A 173 24.66 -5.26 -14.25
N PRO A 174 23.48 -5.86 -13.95
CA PRO A 174 22.54 -6.30 -14.98
C PRO A 174 21.98 -5.14 -15.80
N GLU A 175 21.64 -5.42 -17.06
CA GLU A 175 20.96 -4.47 -17.94
C GLU A 175 19.57 -4.10 -17.42
N CYS A 176 19.29 -2.79 -17.42
CA CYS A 176 18.00 -2.21 -17.05
C CYS A 176 17.19 -1.89 -18.31
N GLY A 177 15.85 -1.85 -18.18
CA GLY A 177 14.97 -1.48 -19.28
C GLY A 177 15.21 -0.07 -19.84
N CYS A 178 15.85 0.82 -19.07
CA CYS A 178 16.25 2.14 -19.55
C CYS A 178 17.52 2.15 -20.44
N GLY A 179 18.19 1.01 -20.61
CA GLY A 179 19.41 0.85 -21.42
C GLY A 179 20.73 1.02 -20.65
N ASN A 180 20.68 1.39 -19.37
CA ASN A 180 21.86 1.43 -18.50
C ASN A 180 22.14 0.07 -17.85
N LEU A 181 23.34 -0.08 -17.26
CA LEU A 181 23.73 -1.24 -16.47
C LEU A 181 23.70 -0.92 -14.98
N GLY A 182 23.22 -1.86 -14.16
CA GLY A 182 23.39 -1.78 -12.71
C GLY A 182 22.41 -0.90 -11.97
N CYS A 183 21.35 -0.45 -12.64
CA CYS A 183 20.29 0.34 -12.02
C CYS A 183 19.65 -0.42 -10.84
N PHE A 184 19.21 0.33 -9.83
CA PHE A 184 18.56 -0.18 -8.64
C PHE A 184 17.41 -1.15 -8.99
N GLU A 185 16.56 -0.76 -9.94
CA GLU A 185 15.48 -1.58 -10.47
C GLU A 185 15.97 -2.93 -11.02
N ALA A 186 17.05 -2.93 -11.80
CA ALA A 186 17.60 -4.12 -12.42
C ALA A 186 18.18 -5.13 -11.40
N VAL A 187 18.48 -4.65 -10.19
CA VAL A 187 19.07 -5.44 -9.11
C VAL A 187 18.03 -5.89 -8.08
N ALA A 188 17.01 -5.08 -7.78
CA ALA A 188 16.12 -5.31 -6.62
C ALA A 188 14.62 -5.19 -6.89
N SER A 189 14.16 -4.98 -8.13
CA SER A 189 12.73 -5.03 -8.45
C SER A 189 12.15 -6.44 -8.33
N ARG A 190 10.81 -6.59 -8.37
CA ARG A 190 10.17 -7.91 -8.47
C ARG A 190 10.66 -8.67 -9.71
N THR A 191 10.91 -7.97 -10.82
CA THR A 191 11.42 -8.58 -12.05
C THR A 191 12.84 -9.11 -11.85
N ALA A 192 13.69 -8.38 -11.13
CA ALA A 192 15.02 -8.85 -10.75
C ALA A 192 14.97 -10.06 -9.81
N MET A 193 14.10 -10.03 -8.79
CA MET A 193 13.88 -11.16 -7.88
C MET A 193 13.38 -12.41 -8.63
N GLU A 194 12.39 -12.25 -9.49
CA GLU A 194 11.85 -13.34 -10.33
C GLU A 194 12.93 -13.94 -11.22
N LYS A 195 13.76 -13.11 -11.87
CA LYS A 195 14.88 -13.58 -12.68
C LYS A 195 15.91 -14.37 -11.84
N ALA A 196 16.25 -13.89 -10.65
CA ALA A 196 17.19 -14.55 -9.76
C ALA A 196 16.66 -15.91 -9.25
N ILE A 197 15.37 -15.98 -8.90
CA ILE A 197 14.70 -17.22 -8.50
C ILE A 197 14.73 -18.24 -9.64
N ARG A 198 14.34 -17.83 -10.86
CA ARG A 198 14.35 -18.72 -12.02
C ARG A 198 15.76 -19.22 -12.36
N GLN A 199 16.76 -18.35 -12.26
CA GLN A 199 18.14 -18.75 -12.47
C GLN A 199 18.58 -19.80 -11.43
N GLY A 200 18.27 -19.59 -10.15
CA GLY A 200 18.58 -20.58 -9.11
C GLY A 200 17.94 -21.95 -9.37
N ILE A 201 16.69 -21.97 -9.86
CA ILE A 201 16.00 -23.22 -10.28
C ILE A 201 16.71 -23.87 -11.47
N ALA A 202 17.09 -23.08 -12.47
CA ALA A 202 17.82 -23.57 -13.64
C ALA A 202 19.19 -24.17 -13.27
N ASP A 203 19.82 -23.62 -12.22
CA ASP A 203 21.07 -24.11 -11.65
C ASP A 203 20.89 -25.34 -10.73
N GLY A 204 19.67 -25.88 -10.66
CA GLY A 204 19.35 -27.13 -9.97
C GLY A 204 18.92 -26.96 -8.51
N ARG A 205 18.65 -25.74 -8.05
CA ARG A 205 18.10 -25.52 -6.71
C ARG A 205 16.61 -25.87 -6.65
N ILE A 206 16.20 -26.43 -5.51
CA ILE A 206 14.81 -26.82 -5.25
C ILE A 206 14.05 -25.57 -4.79
N SER A 207 12.86 -25.37 -5.35
CA SER A 207 11.93 -24.33 -4.91
C SER A 207 10.49 -24.76 -5.21
N THR A 208 9.57 -24.44 -4.31
CA THR A 208 8.12 -24.68 -4.45
C THR A 208 7.40 -23.54 -5.16
N ILE A 209 8.08 -22.42 -5.41
CA ILE A 209 7.43 -21.19 -5.91
C ILE A 209 6.78 -21.35 -7.28
N LEU A 210 7.27 -22.24 -8.14
CA LEU A 210 6.65 -22.49 -9.46
C LEU A 210 5.30 -23.22 -9.33
N GLU A 211 5.14 -24.06 -8.30
CA GLU A 211 3.86 -24.70 -8.01
C GLU A 211 2.89 -23.67 -7.40
N LEU A 212 3.40 -22.79 -6.54
CA LEU A 212 2.64 -21.71 -5.89
C LEU A 212 2.25 -20.57 -6.86
N SER A 213 3.04 -20.32 -7.91
CA SER A 213 2.76 -19.24 -8.86
C SER A 213 1.55 -19.52 -9.76
N GLY A 214 1.19 -20.80 -9.95
CA GLY A 214 0.05 -21.22 -10.77
C GLY A 214 0.13 -20.76 -12.23
N GLY A 215 1.32 -20.41 -12.73
CA GLY A 215 1.53 -19.89 -14.07
C GLY A 215 2.92 -19.29 -14.30
N ASP A 216 3.10 -18.73 -15.49
CA ASP A 216 4.40 -18.30 -16.02
C ASP A 216 5.02 -17.07 -15.35
N ARG A 217 4.27 -16.26 -14.58
CA ARG A 217 4.79 -15.06 -13.92
C ARG A 217 4.72 -15.21 -12.40
N ILE A 218 5.83 -14.95 -11.73
CA ILE A 218 5.88 -14.94 -10.26
C ILE A 218 5.32 -13.61 -9.75
N LYS A 219 4.10 -13.67 -9.21
CA LYS A 219 3.44 -12.54 -8.53
C LYS A 219 3.95 -12.42 -7.10
N SER A 220 3.85 -11.23 -6.51
CA SER A 220 4.32 -10.98 -5.14
C SER A 220 3.68 -11.92 -4.09
N GLY A 221 2.41 -12.29 -4.26
CA GLY A 221 1.75 -13.26 -3.37
C GLY A 221 2.37 -14.67 -3.40
N ALA A 222 2.89 -15.11 -4.54
CA ALA A 222 3.58 -16.41 -4.61
C ALA A 222 4.95 -16.36 -3.91
N ILE A 223 5.61 -15.18 -3.90
CA ILE A 223 6.83 -14.95 -3.12
C ILE A 223 6.51 -15.01 -1.63
N GLU A 224 5.43 -14.33 -1.18
CA GLU A 224 4.95 -14.41 0.20
C GLU A 224 4.67 -15.86 0.61
N ASP A 225 3.90 -16.61 -0.19
CA ASP A 225 3.56 -18.00 0.10
C ASP A 225 4.81 -18.92 0.18
N ALA A 226 5.82 -18.68 -0.67
CA ALA A 226 7.07 -19.42 -0.63
C ALA A 226 7.95 -19.08 0.58
N LEU A 227 8.01 -17.81 0.99
CA LEU A 227 8.65 -17.40 2.25
C LEU A 227 7.95 -18.04 3.46
N ASP A 228 6.62 -18.02 3.47
CA ASP A 228 5.76 -18.66 4.46
C ASP A 228 6.02 -20.18 4.55
N ALA A 229 6.41 -20.81 3.44
CA ALA A 229 6.72 -22.23 3.33
C ALA A 229 8.19 -22.57 3.66
N GLY A 230 9.02 -21.58 3.98
CA GLY A 230 10.45 -21.77 4.28
C GLY A 230 11.30 -22.12 3.06
N ASP A 231 10.89 -21.67 1.87
CA ASP A 231 11.66 -21.89 0.63
C ASP A 231 13.03 -21.19 0.71
N GLU A 232 14.10 -21.98 0.77
CA GLU A 232 15.47 -21.48 0.97
C GLU A 232 15.96 -20.60 -0.18
N LEU A 233 15.60 -20.93 -1.43
CA LEU A 233 16.00 -20.14 -2.60
C LEU A 233 15.33 -18.78 -2.57
N VAL A 234 14.02 -18.75 -2.32
CA VAL A 234 13.25 -17.50 -2.25
C VAL A 234 13.73 -16.66 -1.08
N THR A 235 13.94 -17.26 0.09
CA THR A 235 14.45 -16.58 1.29
C THR A 235 15.80 -15.91 1.01
N GLU A 236 16.73 -16.60 0.34
CA GLU A 236 18.02 -16.04 -0.03
C GLU A 236 17.89 -14.86 -1.01
N VAL A 237 17.09 -15.01 -2.07
CA VAL A 237 16.87 -13.95 -3.06
C VAL A 237 16.24 -12.72 -2.42
N MET A 238 15.21 -12.91 -1.60
CA MET A 238 14.51 -11.81 -0.93
C MET A 238 15.39 -11.14 0.12
N SER A 239 16.25 -11.88 0.82
CA SER A 239 17.24 -11.31 1.75
C SER A 239 18.27 -10.45 1.03
N LYS A 240 18.77 -10.91 -0.13
CA LYS A 240 19.65 -10.12 -0.99
C LYS A 240 18.95 -8.85 -1.49
N ALA A 241 17.69 -8.95 -1.87
CA ALA A 241 16.91 -7.78 -2.29
C ALA A 241 16.70 -6.80 -1.13
N ALA A 242 16.37 -7.27 0.08
CA ALA A 242 16.27 -6.41 1.27
C ALA A 242 17.56 -5.64 1.54
N HIS A 243 18.71 -6.31 1.41
CA HIS A 243 20.02 -5.68 1.55
C HIS A 243 20.24 -4.58 0.51
N VAL A 244 19.98 -4.85 -0.77
CA VAL A 244 20.13 -3.85 -1.84
C VAL A 244 19.16 -2.68 -1.65
N LEU A 245 17.92 -2.95 -1.23
CA LEU A 245 16.94 -1.92 -0.89
C LEU A 245 17.47 -1.02 0.25
N ALA A 246 18.05 -1.59 1.29
CA ALA A 246 18.68 -0.84 2.37
C ALA A 246 19.88 0.01 1.89
N GLN A 247 20.72 -0.51 1.00
CA GLN A 247 21.82 0.27 0.40
C GLN A 247 21.31 1.44 -0.46
N GLY A 248 20.22 1.24 -1.20
CA GLY A 248 19.54 2.32 -1.91
C GLY A 248 19.05 3.41 -0.95
N ILE A 249 18.38 3.03 0.13
CA ILE A 249 17.93 3.96 1.18
C ILE A 249 19.10 4.72 1.81
N LEU A 250 20.23 4.07 2.09
CA LEU A 250 21.42 4.73 2.64
C LEU A 250 22.02 5.73 1.66
N THR A 251 22.04 5.40 0.38
CA THR A 251 22.50 6.31 -0.68
C THR A 251 21.62 7.55 -0.73
N ILE A 252 20.30 7.37 -0.72
CA ILE A 252 19.31 8.45 -0.65
C ILE A 252 19.47 9.27 0.63
N ARG A 253 19.68 8.62 1.78
CA ARG A 253 19.91 9.27 3.07
C ARG A 253 21.14 10.18 3.04
N HIS A 254 22.23 9.75 2.40
CA HIS A 254 23.44 10.57 2.29
C HIS A 254 23.26 11.75 1.33
N LEU A 255 22.39 11.64 0.32
CA LEU A 255 22.14 12.70 -0.64
C LEU A 255 21.13 13.73 -0.14
N LEU A 256 19.99 13.27 0.38
CA LEU A 256 18.84 14.11 0.74
C LEU A 256 18.66 14.30 2.25
N ASN A 257 19.17 13.38 3.06
CA ASN A 257 18.92 13.32 4.51
C ASN A 257 17.43 13.52 4.87
N PRO A 258 16.52 12.66 4.36
CA PRO A 258 15.09 12.82 4.56
C PRO A 258 14.68 12.52 6.01
N ASP A 259 13.53 13.06 6.43
CA ASP A 259 12.87 12.70 7.69
C ASP A 259 12.34 11.27 7.63
N MET A 260 11.82 10.90 6.46
CA MET A 260 11.15 9.62 6.26
C MET A 260 11.41 9.01 4.88
N VAL A 261 11.54 7.68 4.86
CA VAL A 261 11.37 6.86 3.66
C VAL A 261 10.11 6.02 3.81
N ILE A 262 9.22 6.09 2.83
CA ILE A 262 7.98 5.31 2.77
C ILE A 262 8.17 4.18 1.77
N LEU A 263 8.02 2.94 2.26
CA LEU A 263 8.13 1.74 1.46
C LEU A 263 6.73 1.31 1.00
N GLY A 264 6.55 1.15 -0.30
CA GLY A 264 5.29 0.72 -0.87
C GLY A 264 5.47 -0.24 -2.05
N GLY A 265 4.37 -0.48 -2.75
CA GLY A 265 4.34 -1.36 -3.91
C GLY A 265 4.12 -2.82 -3.54
N GLY A 266 3.60 -3.58 -4.51
CA GLY A 266 3.06 -4.92 -4.24
C GLY A 266 4.07 -5.93 -3.69
N VAL A 267 5.39 -5.70 -3.81
CA VAL A 267 6.39 -6.56 -3.15
C VAL A 267 6.46 -6.26 -1.65
N ILE A 268 6.55 -4.99 -1.28
CA ILE A 268 6.57 -4.57 0.14
C ILE A 268 5.26 -4.96 0.81
N GLU A 269 4.12 -4.76 0.16
CA GLU A 269 2.80 -5.10 0.72
C GLU A 269 2.65 -6.60 0.99
N ALA A 270 3.09 -7.45 0.05
CA ALA A 270 2.99 -8.90 0.19
C ALA A 270 4.01 -9.47 1.18
N CYS A 271 5.23 -8.92 1.20
CA CYS A 271 6.36 -9.47 1.96
C CYS A 271 6.78 -8.55 3.11
N GLU A 272 5.87 -7.73 3.63
CA GLU A 272 6.14 -6.69 4.64
C GLU A 272 6.85 -7.27 5.86
N ASP A 273 6.28 -8.34 6.41
CA ASP A 273 6.73 -8.99 7.65
C ASP A 273 8.15 -9.57 7.53
N PHE A 274 8.61 -9.84 6.31
CA PHE A 274 9.96 -10.34 6.03
C PHE A 274 10.93 -9.22 5.63
N LEU A 275 10.56 -8.38 4.67
CA LEU A 275 11.46 -7.38 4.07
C LEU A 275 11.69 -6.18 4.98
N VAL A 276 10.64 -5.61 5.57
CA VAL A 276 10.74 -4.33 6.28
C VAL A 276 11.65 -4.43 7.51
N PRO A 277 11.59 -5.49 8.35
CA PRO A 277 12.54 -5.66 9.44
C PRO A 277 14.00 -5.73 8.98
N LEU A 278 14.28 -6.49 7.92
CA LEU A 278 15.65 -6.63 7.36
C LEU A 278 16.17 -5.30 6.82
N ILE A 279 15.34 -4.57 6.07
CA ILE A 279 15.69 -3.26 5.52
C ILE A 279 16.01 -2.27 6.67
N LYS A 280 15.16 -2.22 7.70
CA LYS A 280 15.35 -1.33 8.85
C LYS A 280 16.64 -1.66 9.61
N ASP A 281 16.91 -2.93 9.84
CA ASP A 281 18.11 -3.38 10.54
C ASP A 281 19.38 -3.01 9.75
N ASP A 282 19.42 -3.32 8.45
CA ASP A 282 20.57 -2.99 7.59
C ASP A 282 20.84 -1.48 7.51
N VAL A 283 19.80 -0.66 7.34
CA VAL A 283 19.94 0.82 7.33
C VAL A 283 20.46 1.33 8.67
N ARG A 284 19.99 0.76 9.79
CA ARG A 284 20.42 1.16 11.13
C ARG A 284 21.88 0.78 11.40
N GLN A 285 22.29 -0.42 10.99
CA GLN A 285 23.67 -0.92 11.18
C GLN A 285 24.68 -0.18 10.31
N SER A 286 24.28 0.22 9.10
CA SER A 286 25.15 0.83 8.10
C SER A 286 25.17 2.37 8.15
N LYS A 287 24.52 2.98 9.16
CA LYS A 287 24.45 4.43 9.29
C LYS A 287 25.83 5.07 9.50
N MET A 288 25.98 6.29 9.03
CA MET A 288 27.18 7.10 9.26
C MET A 288 27.45 7.27 10.76
N LYS A 289 28.71 7.05 11.18
CA LYS A 289 29.14 7.24 12.57
C LYS A 289 28.81 8.66 13.04
N GLY A 290 28.18 8.79 14.20
CA GLY A 290 27.77 10.08 14.76
C GLY A 290 26.41 10.60 14.27
N SER A 291 25.74 9.90 13.35
CA SER A 291 24.36 10.23 12.96
C SER A 291 23.39 10.07 14.13
N ARG A 292 22.42 10.99 14.24
CA ARG A 292 21.37 11.00 15.27
C ARG A 292 20.34 9.87 15.11
N ASP A 293 20.40 9.14 14.00
CA ASP A 293 19.48 8.04 13.69
C ASP A 293 18.00 8.46 13.65
N SER A 294 17.73 9.64 13.10
CA SER A 294 16.40 10.24 13.04
C SER A 294 15.52 9.72 11.88
N LEU A 295 16.12 9.08 10.88
CA LEU A 295 15.41 8.59 9.69
C LEU A 295 14.33 7.59 10.09
N GLN A 296 13.08 7.91 9.78
CA GLN A 296 11.97 6.98 9.92
C GLN A 296 11.79 6.16 8.64
N ILE A 297 11.46 4.87 8.80
CA ILE A 297 11.07 4.01 7.68
C ILE A 297 9.67 3.48 7.99
N ALA A 298 8.72 3.81 7.12
CA ALA A 298 7.32 3.43 7.25
C ALA A 298 6.86 2.67 6.01
N VAL A 299 5.69 2.02 6.10
CA VAL A 299 5.03 1.36 4.97
C VAL A 299 3.88 2.23 4.51
N SER A 300 3.66 2.31 3.20
CA SER A 300 2.53 3.01 2.58
C SER A 300 1.19 2.55 3.19
N GLN A 301 0.28 3.50 3.40
CA GLN A 301 -0.99 3.28 4.09
C GLN A 301 -2.22 3.40 3.18
N LEU A 302 -2.10 4.09 2.05
CA LEU A 302 -3.23 4.47 1.20
C LEU A 302 -3.58 3.41 0.15
N GLY A 303 -2.70 2.43 -0.08
CA GLY A 303 -2.95 1.28 -0.96
C GLY A 303 -3.40 1.69 -2.37
N ASP A 304 -4.46 1.05 -2.86
CA ASP A 304 -4.97 1.23 -4.23
C ASP A 304 -5.45 2.67 -4.56
N ASP A 305 -5.73 3.50 -3.55
CA ASP A 305 -6.24 4.86 -3.73
C ASP A 305 -5.12 5.91 -3.71
N ALA A 306 -3.89 5.53 -3.35
CA ALA A 306 -2.76 6.45 -3.16
C ALA A 306 -2.52 7.37 -4.36
N VAL A 307 -2.50 6.82 -5.58
CA VAL A 307 -2.16 7.58 -6.78
C VAL A 307 -3.25 8.60 -7.13
N ALA A 308 -4.53 8.20 -7.07
CA ALA A 308 -5.64 9.10 -7.34
C ALA A 308 -5.77 10.18 -6.25
N LEU A 309 -5.60 9.83 -4.97
CA LEU A 309 -5.52 10.81 -3.88
C LEU A 309 -4.35 11.79 -4.07
N GLY A 310 -3.21 11.28 -4.57
CA GLY A 310 -2.04 12.10 -4.90
C GLY A 310 -2.28 13.09 -6.02
N ALA A 311 -3.04 12.67 -7.04
CA ALA A 311 -3.46 13.56 -8.11
C ALA A 311 -4.35 14.69 -7.58
N ALA A 312 -5.32 14.36 -6.71
CA ALA A 312 -6.13 15.38 -6.03
C ALA A 312 -5.26 16.32 -5.17
N ALA A 313 -4.27 15.77 -4.43
CA ALA A 313 -3.33 16.54 -3.62
C ALA A 313 -2.51 17.54 -4.46
N LEU A 314 -2.07 17.15 -5.66
CA LEU A 314 -1.38 18.05 -6.58
C LEU A 314 -2.28 19.21 -7.00
N ALA A 315 -3.53 18.92 -7.37
CA ALA A 315 -4.49 19.95 -7.75
C ALA A 315 -4.76 20.92 -6.58
N GLU A 316 -4.94 20.41 -5.36
CA GLU A 316 -5.11 21.25 -4.17
C GLU A 316 -3.88 22.09 -3.88
N ALA A 317 -2.68 21.50 -3.92
CA ALA A 317 -1.43 22.21 -3.67
C ALA A 317 -1.21 23.34 -4.68
N THR A 318 -1.57 23.13 -5.95
CA THR A 318 -1.48 24.17 -6.99
C THR A 318 -2.49 25.28 -6.77
N VAL A 319 -3.73 24.95 -6.42
CA VAL A 319 -4.80 25.95 -6.20
C VAL A 319 -4.53 26.78 -4.94
N SER A 320 -4.01 26.15 -3.89
CA SER A 320 -3.77 26.79 -2.59
C SER A 320 -2.38 27.44 -2.46
N ASP A 321 -1.42 27.02 -3.28
CA ASP A 321 0.02 27.30 -3.14
C ASP A 321 0.57 26.94 -1.73
N LEU A 322 -0.01 25.92 -1.11
CA LEU A 322 0.40 25.42 0.19
C LEU A 322 1.29 24.18 0.07
N PRO A 323 2.27 24.01 0.97
CA PRO A 323 2.89 22.70 1.13
C PRO A 323 1.86 21.69 1.64
N VAL A 324 2.01 20.42 1.30
CA VAL A 324 1.01 19.37 1.56
C VAL A 324 0.74 19.12 3.03
N TYR A 325 1.68 19.43 3.92
CA TYR A 325 1.45 19.38 5.36
C TYR A 325 0.61 20.55 5.90
N ALA A 326 0.42 21.61 5.11
CA ALA A 326 -0.37 22.79 5.45
C ALA A 326 -1.69 22.88 4.69
N MET A 327 -1.86 22.11 3.60
CA MET A 327 -3.16 21.85 2.98
C MET A 327 -4.13 21.36 4.06
N SER A 328 -5.41 21.76 3.92
CA SER A 328 -6.43 21.65 4.95
C SER A 328 -6.31 20.30 5.61
N GLN A 329 -5.65 20.29 6.77
CA GLN A 329 -5.57 19.07 7.52
C GLN A 329 -7.04 18.76 7.82
N PRO A 330 -7.50 17.49 7.76
CA PRO A 330 -8.57 17.19 8.67
C PRO A 330 -8.11 17.81 9.99
N SER A 331 -8.95 18.68 10.58
CA SER A 331 -8.92 18.78 12.04
C SER A 331 -8.72 17.35 12.46
N VAL A 332 -7.63 17.04 13.17
CA VAL A 332 -7.44 15.70 13.68
C VAL A 332 -8.76 15.43 14.37
N GLY A 333 -9.62 14.67 13.68
CA GLY A 333 -10.88 14.26 14.21
C GLY A 333 -10.48 13.56 15.49
N PRO A 334 -11.28 13.67 16.55
CA PRO A 334 -10.97 12.91 17.76
C PRO A 334 -10.64 11.49 17.30
N GLU A 335 -9.46 10.97 17.71
CA GLU A 335 -8.88 9.67 17.32
C GLU A 335 -9.92 8.82 16.61
N GLU A 336 -9.76 8.59 15.29
CA GLU A 336 -10.73 7.80 14.51
C GLU A 336 -11.19 6.64 15.38
N GLY A 337 -12.46 6.72 15.79
CA GLY A 337 -13.04 5.68 16.63
C GLY A 337 -12.82 4.34 15.95
N PRO A 338 -12.92 3.24 16.70
CA PRO A 338 -12.87 1.91 16.09
C PRO A 338 -13.70 1.84 14.80
N PRO A 339 -13.20 1.18 13.74
CA PRO A 339 -13.98 1.04 12.51
C PRO A 339 -15.32 0.36 12.80
N GLU A 340 -16.31 0.57 11.92
CA GLU A 340 -17.55 -0.19 12.02
C GLU A 340 -17.26 -1.69 11.86
N TYR A 341 -17.43 -2.43 12.96
CA TYR A 341 -17.15 -3.86 12.99
C TYR A 341 -18.34 -4.65 12.42
N PRO A 342 -18.09 -5.69 11.61
CA PRO A 342 -19.16 -6.51 11.10
C PRO A 342 -19.82 -7.31 12.24
N THR A 343 -21.15 -7.35 12.22
CA THR A 343 -21.94 -8.16 13.14
C THR A 343 -21.82 -9.64 12.77
N ILE A 344 -21.77 -10.50 13.78
CA ILE A 344 -21.89 -11.95 13.58
C ILE A 344 -23.38 -12.31 13.69
N ASP A 345 -23.98 -12.69 12.57
CA ASP A 345 -25.43 -12.92 12.45
C ASP A 345 -25.85 -14.27 13.03
N ALA A 346 -24.99 -15.29 12.87
CA ALA A 346 -25.25 -16.65 13.33
C ALA A 346 -23.94 -17.43 13.50
N VAL A 347 -23.92 -18.37 14.44
CA VAL A 347 -22.82 -19.32 14.63
C VAL A 347 -23.34 -20.73 14.91
N GLU A 348 -22.78 -21.72 14.22
CA GLU A 348 -23.13 -23.14 14.31
C GLU A 348 -21.84 -23.97 14.29
N PHE A 349 -21.91 -25.23 14.74
CA PHE A 349 -20.76 -26.13 14.60
C PHE A 349 -20.39 -26.28 13.12
N GLY A 350 -19.15 -25.93 12.80
CA GLY A 350 -18.57 -25.93 11.46
C GLY A 350 -18.74 -24.63 10.67
N SER A 351 -19.52 -23.63 11.13
CA SER A 351 -19.74 -22.41 10.35
C SER A 351 -20.13 -21.16 11.14
N VAL A 352 -19.86 -19.99 10.57
CA VAL A 352 -20.27 -18.67 11.08
C VAL A 352 -20.76 -17.78 9.93
N THR A 353 -21.79 -16.98 10.18
CA THR A 353 -22.28 -15.97 9.24
C THR A 353 -21.92 -14.59 9.78
N VAL A 354 -21.19 -13.80 8.98
CA VAL A 354 -20.71 -12.46 9.36
C VAL A 354 -21.10 -11.47 8.28
N GLY A 355 -21.87 -10.43 8.64
CA GLY A 355 -22.37 -9.43 7.70
C GLY A 355 -23.12 -10.03 6.49
N GLY A 356 -23.84 -11.13 6.71
CA GLY A 356 -24.57 -11.87 5.67
C GLY A 356 -23.75 -12.89 4.87
N GLU A 357 -22.43 -12.97 5.04
CA GLU A 357 -21.57 -13.95 4.37
C GLU A 357 -21.32 -15.18 5.25
N ARG A 358 -21.57 -16.40 4.73
CA ARG A 358 -21.35 -17.67 5.44
C ARG A 358 -19.93 -18.20 5.25
N TRP A 359 -19.27 -18.53 6.35
CA TRP A 359 -17.92 -19.09 6.43
C TRP A 359 -17.94 -20.48 7.06
N GLU A 360 -17.50 -21.51 6.33
CA GLU A 360 -17.41 -22.90 6.83
C GLU A 360 -16.03 -23.23 7.42
N LYS A 361 -15.43 -22.28 8.12
CA LYS A 361 -14.05 -22.37 8.63
C LYS A 361 -13.85 -21.39 9.77
N ASP A 362 -12.83 -21.63 10.59
CA ASP A 362 -12.39 -20.67 11.61
C ASP A 362 -11.95 -19.36 10.94
N ILE A 363 -12.27 -18.22 11.58
CA ILE A 363 -12.05 -16.88 11.04
C ILE A 363 -11.33 -15.99 12.04
N HIS A 364 -10.71 -14.93 11.52
CA HIS A 364 -10.31 -13.75 12.28
C HIS A 364 -11.15 -12.57 11.83
N ILE A 365 -11.58 -11.73 12.76
CA ILE A 365 -11.98 -10.35 12.46
C ILE A 365 -10.88 -9.46 13.02
N ARG A 366 -10.18 -8.77 12.14
CA ARG A 366 -9.04 -7.93 12.51
C ARG A 366 -9.51 -6.61 13.13
N ALA A 367 -8.62 -5.90 13.82
CA ALA A 367 -8.90 -4.57 14.35
C ALA A 367 -9.24 -3.51 13.28
N ASP A 368 -9.00 -3.80 12.00
CA ASP A 368 -9.47 -2.98 10.86
C ASP A 368 -10.87 -3.40 10.34
N GLY A 369 -11.59 -4.25 11.07
CA GLY A 369 -12.92 -4.76 10.73
C GLY A 369 -12.94 -5.88 9.68
N ARG A 370 -11.80 -6.22 9.04
CA ARG A 370 -11.79 -7.19 7.94
C ARG A 370 -11.88 -8.63 8.45
N VAL A 371 -12.83 -9.38 7.90
CA VAL A 371 -12.97 -10.83 8.09
C VAL A 371 -11.95 -11.58 7.24
N LYS A 372 -11.21 -12.50 7.83
CA LYS A 372 -10.20 -13.34 7.16
C LYS A 372 -10.31 -14.78 7.62
N LYS A 373 -9.99 -15.72 6.73
CA LYS A 373 -9.81 -17.13 7.11
C LYS A 373 -8.63 -17.27 8.10
N ARG A 374 -8.82 -18.04 9.17
CA ARG A 374 -7.74 -18.45 10.08
C ARG A 374 -6.73 -19.36 9.37
N LYS A 375 -5.45 -19.02 9.45
CA LYS A 375 -4.34 -19.83 8.89
C LYS A 375 -3.92 -20.90 9.93
N LYS A 376 -4.67 -22.02 10.01
CA LYS A 376 -4.39 -23.14 10.95
C LYS A 376 -2.97 -23.73 10.86
N LYS A 377 -2.27 -23.53 9.74
CA LYS A 377 -0.90 -24.02 9.54
C LYS A 377 0.06 -23.50 10.61
N TRP A 378 -0.08 -22.23 11.01
CA TRP A 378 0.82 -21.59 11.98
C TRP A 378 0.78 -22.27 13.34
N ALA A 379 -0.43 -22.47 13.89
CA ALA A 379 -0.59 -23.17 15.16
C ALA A 379 -0.11 -24.63 15.09
N ARG A 380 -0.34 -25.31 13.96
CA ARG A 380 0.10 -26.71 13.78
C ARG A 380 1.62 -26.85 13.67
N GLU A 381 2.29 -25.93 12.99
CA GLU A 381 3.74 -25.91 12.85
C GLU A 381 4.42 -25.65 14.21
N GLU A 382 3.85 -24.76 15.01
CA GLU A 382 4.46 -24.31 16.27
C GLU A 382 4.08 -25.18 17.47
N TYR A 383 2.82 -25.61 17.57
CA TYR A 383 2.27 -26.31 18.74
C TYR A 383 1.77 -27.72 18.45
N GLY A 384 1.88 -28.21 17.20
CA GLY A 384 1.42 -29.53 16.80
C GLY A 384 -0.11 -29.70 16.74
N THR A 385 -0.87 -28.64 17.03
CA THR A 385 -2.34 -28.63 17.05
C THR A 385 -2.89 -27.31 16.54
N SER A 386 -4.10 -27.29 16.00
CA SER A 386 -4.79 -26.03 15.66
C SER A 386 -5.53 -25.40 16.84
N HIS A 387 -5.57 -26.07 18.00
CA HIS A 387 -6.27 -25.61 19.19
C HIS A 387 -5.41 -24.73 20.11
N VAL A 388 -4.28 -24.22 19.64
CA VAL A 388 -3.48 -23.24 20.37
C VAL A 388 -3.42 -21.96 19.55
N VAL A 389 -3.71 -20.82 20.20
CA VAL A 389 -3.55 -19.49 19.62
C VAL A 389 -2.22 -18.93 20.09
N GLY A 390 -1.33 -18.67 19.13
CA GLY A 390 0.02 -18.16 19.39
C GLY A 390 0.26 -16.71 18.97
N PRO A 391 1.47 -16.16 19.24
CA PRO A 391 1.85 -14.78 18.95
C PRO A 391 1.61 -14.34 17.51
N ARG A 392 1.84 -15.22 16.52
CA ARG A 392 1.63 -14.92 15.09
C ARG A 392 0.17 -14.61 14.76
N GLU A 393 -0.76 -15.34 15.37
CA GLU A 393 -2.19 -15.17 15.14
C GLU A 393 -2.71 -13.89 15.80
N ILE A 394 -2.24 -13.63 17.03
CA ILE A 394 -2.53 -12.42 17.80
C ILE A 394 -2.01 -11.19 17.06
N ALA A 395 -0.75 -11.20 16.61
CA ALA A 395 -0.15 -10.11 15.87
C ALA A 395 -0.93 -9.78 14.59
N LYS A 396 -1.45 -10.81 13.89
CA LYS A 396 -2.27 -10.63 12.70
C LYS A 396 -3.64 -10.01 13.00
N ALA A 397 -4.31 -10.50 14.05
CA ALA A 397 -5.60 -9.99 14.50
C ALA A 397 -5.49 -8.50 14.89
N LEU A 398 -4.40 -8.13 15.56
CA LEU A 398 -4.14 -6.79 16.12
C LEU A 398 -3.22 -5.90 15.26
N LYS A 399 -2.95 -6.26 13.99
CA LYS A 399 -1.95 -5.54 13.14
C LYS A 399 -2.28 -4.05 12.91
N LYS A 400 -3.52 -3.61 13.10
CA LYS A 400 -3.96 -2.21 12.98
C LYS A 400 -4.39 -1.60 14.32
N GLY A 401 -3.90 -2.14 15.43
CA GLY A 401 -4.31 -1.76 16.78
C GLY A 401 -5.30 -2.77 17.38
N GLY A 402 -6.03 -2.36 18.41
CA GLY A 402 -6.98 -3.20 19.14
C GLY A 402 -6.70 -3.17 20.64
N GLU A 403 -7.66 -2.67 21.41
CA GLU A 403 -7.62 -2.62 22.87
C GLU A 403 -8.11 -3.93 23.49
N MET A 404 -8.94 -4.69 22.75
CA MET A 404 -9.48 -5.98 23.17
C MET A 404 -9.26 -7.08 22.12
N LEU A 405 -8.86 -8.27 22.56
CA LEU A 405 -8.86 -9.51 21.77
C LEU A 405 -9.86 -10.51 22.34
N ILE A 406 -10.83 -10.92 21.54
CA ILE A 406 -11.80 -11.96 21.89
C ILE A 406 -11.37 -13.26 21.20
N ILE A 407 -11.34 -14.37 21.94
CA ILE A 407 -11.02 -15.70 21.41
C ILE A 407 -12.22 -16.61 21.67
N GLY A 408 -12.86 -17.07 20.59
CA GLY A 408 -13.86 -18.12 20.65
C GLY A 408 -13.18 -19.48 20.67
N GLU A 409 -13.34 -20.23 21.75
CA GLU A 409 -12.57 -21.47 21.99
C GLU A 409 -13.15 -22.74 21.35
N GLY A 410 -14.17 -22.58 20.50
CA GLY A 410 -14.91 -23.68 19.89
C GLY A 410 -16.20 -23.99 20.65
N PHE A 411 -16.93 -24.96 20.13
CA PHE A 411 -18.10 -25.57 20.76
C PHE A 411 -17.68 -26.65 21.77
N ASP A 412 -16.56 -27.34 21.54
CA ASP A 412 -16.02 -28.34 22.47
C ASP A 412 -15.07 -27.71 23.52
N CYS A 413 -14.87 -26.39 23.48
CA CYS A 413 -14.04 -25.63 24.44
C CYS A 413 -12.60 -26.14 24.56
N MET A 414 -11.97 -26.39 23.40
CA MET A 414 -10.68 -27.07 23.31
C MET A 414 -9.50 -26.13 23.04
N VAL A 415 -9.76 -24.83 22.81
CA VAL A 415 -8.72 -23.88 22.39
C VAL A 415 -8.06 -23.20 23.57
N GLU A 416 -6.74 -23.17 23.56
CA GLU A 416 -5.91 -22.50 24.56
C GLU A 416 -5.14 -21.33 23.95
N LEU A 417 -4.78 -20.36 24.79
CA LEU A 417 -3.88 -19.26 24.45
C LEU A 417 -2.48 -19.57 24.99
N ALA A 418 -1.49 -19.63 24.10
CA ALA A 418 -0.10 -19.90 24.45
C ALA A 418 0.48 -18.84 25.40
N ASP A 419 1.43 -19.24 26.25
CA ASP A 419 2.05 -18.35 27.24
C ASP A 419 2.76 -17.16 26.58
N GLU A 420 3.46 -17.38 25.46
CA GLU A 420 4.09 -16.31 24.69
C GLU A 420 3.06 -15.36 24.08
N GLY A 421 1.87 -15.87 23.76
CA GLY A 421 0.73 -15.08 23.30
C GLY A 421 0.18 -14.17 24.40
N ARG A 422 0.10 -14.68 25.64
CA ARG A 422 -0.28 -13.88 26.83
C ARG A 422 0.73 -12.77 27.10
N GLU A 423 2.02 -13.11 27.11
CA GLU A 423 3.09 -12.12 27.30
C GLU A 423 3.04 -11.01 26.24
N MET A 424 2.77 -11.36 24.97
CA MET A 424 2.61 -10.37 23.90
C MET A 424 1.43 -9.43 24.16
N LEU A 425 0.30 -9.94 24.64
CA LEU A 425 -0.90 -9.13 24.92
C LEU A 425 -0.65 -8.18 26.12
N GLU A 426 -0.01 -8.69 27.18
CA GLU A 426 0.37 -7.89 28.35
C GLU A 426 1.35 -6.76 27.97
N GLN A 427 2.38 -7.06 27.19
CA GLN A 427 3.35 -6.07 26.71
C GLN A 427 2.70 -4.98 25.86
N ARG A 428 1.64 -5.32 25.11
CA ARG A 428 0.88 -4.38 24.28
C ARG A 428 -0.26 -3.68 25.02
N GLY A 429 -0.51 -4.02 26.29
CA GLY A 429 -1.63 -3.47 27.07
C GLY A 429 -3.01 -3.84 26.53
N VAL A 430 -3.12 -4.95 25.79
CA VAL A 430 -4.38 -5.41 25.18
C VAL A 430 -5.13 -6.29 26.16
N GLN A 431 -6.41 -6.01 26.40
CA GLN A 431 -7.29 -6.88 27.19
C GLN A 431 -7.69 -8.10 26.36
N TRP A 432 -7.86 -9.28 26.98
CA TRP A 432 -8.35 -10.44 26.24
C TRP A 432 -9.35 -11.28 27.02
N GLN A 433 -10.20 -11.99 26.28
CA GLN A 433 -11.16 -12.96 26.81
C GLN A 433 -11.13 -14.23 25.96
N ILE A 434 -11.21 -15.38 26.63
CA ILE A 434 -11.36 -16.70 26.00
C ILE A 434 -12.71 -17.23 26.47
N LEU A 435 -13.61 -17.52 25.52
CA LEU A 435 -15.00 -17.84 25.79
C LEU A 435 -15.50 -18.91 24.82
N PRO A 436 -16.45 -19.78 25.22
CA PRO A 436 -17.15 -20.67 24.29
C PRO A 436 -17.66 -19.88 23.10
N THR A 437 -17.52 -20.43 21.89
CA THR A 437 -17.76 -19.69 20.64
C THR A 437 -19.12 -18.94 20.59
N PRO A 438 -20.25 -19.52 21.03
CA PRO A 438 -21.51 -18.77 21.12
C PRO A 438 -21.45 -17.54 22.05
N ALA A 439 -20.79 -17.65 23.20
CA ALA A 439 -20.62 -16.53 24.14
C ALA A 439 -19.62 -15.48 23.60
N ALA A 440 -18.56 -15.91 22.90
CA ALA A 440 -17.63 -15.01 22.23
C ALA A 440 -18.33 -14.14 21.19
N VAL A 441 -19.35 -14.68 20.49
CA VAL A 441 -20.18 -13.92 19.53
C VAL A 441 -21.03 -12.85 20.23
N GLU A 442 -21.64 -13.17 21.38
CA GLU A 442 -22.39 -12.19 22.17
C GLU A 442 -21.48 -11.03 22.63
N VAL A 443 -20.29 -11.36 23.15
CA VAL A 443 -19.31 -10.34 23.55
C VAL A 443 -18.79 -9.55 22.36
N TRP A 444 -18.53 -10.18 21.22
CA TRP A 444 -18.14 -9.46 20.01
C TRP A 444 -19.21 -8.46 19.57
N ASN A 445 -20.47 -8.89 19.46
CA ASN A 445 -21.56 -8.03 19.00
C ASN A 445 -21.89 -6.90 20.00
N GLY A 446 -21.63 -7.11 21.30
CA GLY A 446 -21.92 -6.13 22.35
C GLY A 446 -20.74 -5.25 22.80
N ALA A 447 -19.50 -5.60 22.45
CA ALA A 447 -18.32 -4.84 22.86
C ALA A 447 -18.19 -3.53 22.06
N GLU A 448 -17.90 -2.43 22.76
CA GLU A 448 -17.54 -1.15 22.17
C GLU A 448 -16.00 -0.97 22.20
N GLY A 449 -15.46 -0.01 21.46
CA GLY A 449 -14.02 0.25 21.42
C GLY A 449 -13.28 -0.60 20.37
N SER A 450 -11.95 -0.42 20.32
CA SER A 450 -11.11 -1.10 19.33
C SER A 450 -10.88 -2.56 19.70
N LYS A 451 -11.26 -3.50 18.83
CA LYS A 451 -11.32 -4.92 19.15
C LYS A 451 -10.95 -5.81 17.97
N ALA A 452 -10.48 -7.01 18.27
CA ALA A 452 -10.26 -8.07 17.30
C ALA A 452 -10.83 -9.40 17.80
N LEU A 453 -11.10 -10.32 16.88
CA LEU A 453 -11.69 -11.63 17.17
C LEU A 453 -10.90 -12.75 16.47
N ILE A 454 -10.65 -13.83 17.21
CA ILE A 454 -10.22 -15.12 16.66
C ILE A 454 -11.31 -16.13 17.01
N LEU A 455 -12.08 -16.59 16.03
CA LEU A 455 -13.25 -17.43 16.26
C LEU A 455 -13.03 -18.84 15.71
N HIS A 456 -13.14 -19.83 16.59
CA HIS A 456 -13.11 -21.25 16.21
C HIS A 456 -14.53 -21.78 16.12
N VAL A 457 -14.88 -22.39 14.99
CA VAL A 457 -16.19 -23.01 14.77
C VAL A 457 -16.10 -24.48 14.44
N THR A 458 -14.89 -24.97 14.16
CA THR A 458 -14.65 -26.35 13.68
C THR A 458 -14.13 -27.29 14.78
N CYS A 459 -14.15 -26.83 16.02
CA CYS A 459 -13.85 -27.56 17.25
C CYS A 459 -14.75 -27.01 18.35
#